data_AF-A0A822C0S4-F1
#
_entry.id   AF-A0A822C0S4-F1
#
_cell.length_a   1.000
_cell.length_b   1.000
_cell.length_c   1.000
_cell.angle_alpha   90.00
_cell.angle_beta   90.00
_cell.angle_gamma   90.00
#
_symmetry.space_group_name_H-M   'P 1'
#
loop_
_entity.id
_entity.type
_entity.pdbx_description
1 polymer ?
#
loop_
_entity_poly.entity_id
_entity_poly.type
_entity_poly.pdbx_seq_one_letter_code
_entity_poly.pdbx_strand_id
1 'polypeptide(L)' 'MNLALYSRQSAGKKDLLRSVRRTITTELEKTFMCQITCELCYMDLNYTSDLFIHLSSSQHRELVRQLQLIHL' A
#
# COMPACT_ATOMS: atom_id res chain seq x y z
N MET A 1 20.81 36.27 8.80
CA MET A 1 20.49 34.86 9.08
C MET A 1 19.78 34.26 7.88
N ASN A 2 20.42 33.35 7.15
CA ASN A 2 19.90 32.80 5.88
C ASN A 2 18.87 31.68 6.13
N LEU A 3 17.58 32.04 6.27
CA LEU A 3 16.47 31.08 6.47
C LEU A 3 16.36 30.04 5.33
N ALA A 4 16.84 30.36 4.12
CA ALA A 4 16.76 29.50 2.94
C ALA A 4 17.68 28.26 3.00
N LEU A 5 18.79 28.31 3.74
CA LEU A 5 19.71 27.17 3.89
C LEU A 5 19.19 26.16 4.93
N TYR A 6 18.55 26.66 6.00
CA TYR A 6 17.95 25.83 7.05
C TYR A 6 16.72 25.04 6.57
N SER A 7 15.93 25.65 5.69
CA SER A 7 14.74 25.02 5.07
C SER A 7 15.11 23.93 4.04
N ARG A 8 16.22 24.09 3.31
CA ARG A 8 16.74 23.05 2.39
C ARG A 8 17.29 21.82 3.12
N GLN A 9 18.03 22.02 4.23
CA GLN A 9 18.51 20.89 5.05
C GLN A 9 17.38 20.09 5.71
N SER A 10 16.31 20.76 6.11
CA SER A 10 15.14 20.11 6.73
C SER A 10 14.23 19.41 5.72
N ALA A 11 14.20 19.83 4.45
CA ALA A 11 13.55 19.08 3.37
C ALA A 11 14.27 17.76 3.07
N GLY A 12 15.59 17.79 2.86
CA GLY A 12 16.39 16.58 2.60
C GLY A 12 16.34 15.56 3.73
N LYS A 13 16.27 16.00 4.99
CA LYS A 13 16.11 15.11 6.15
C LYS A 13 14.73 14.42 6.17
N LYS A 14 13.66 15.12 5.79
CA LYS A 14 12.30 14.54 5.71
C LYS A 14 12.17 13.52 4.58
N ASP A 15 12.78 13.80 3.43
CA ASP A 15 12.77 12.88 2.29
C ASP A 15 13.60 11.63 2.57
N LEU A 16 14.76 11.77 3.25
CA LEU A 16 15.55 10.64 3.71
C LEU A 16 14.78 9.76 4.72
N LEU A 17 14.13 10.38 5.72
CA LEU A 17 13.30 9.65 6.69
C LEU A 17 12.13 8.93 6.01
N ARG A 18 11.52 9.54 5.00
CA ARG A 18 10.47 8.89 4.20
C ARG A 18 11.01 7.70 3.42
N SER A 19 12.19 7.84 2.80
CA SER A 19 12.85 6.76 2.07
C SER A 19 13.18 5.59 3.00
N VAL A 20 13.86 5.86 4.12
CA VAL A 20 14.21 4.86 5.14
C VAL A 20 12.97 4.18 5.68
N ARG A 21 11.90 4.93 5.99
CA ARG A 21 10.63 4.34 6.44
C ARG A 21 10.07 3.38 5.41
N ARG A 22 10.02 3.75 4.12
CA ARG A 22 9.53 2.87 3.06
C ARG A 22 10.36 1.60 2.97
N THR A 23 11.70 1.71 2.97
CA THR A 23 12.59 0.57 2.92
C THR A 23 12.37 -0.36 4.12
N ILE A 24 12.29 0.18 5.34
CA ILE A 24 12.02 -0.61 6.54
C ILE A 24 10.65 -1.32 6.44
N THR A 25 9.61 -0.61 6.01
CA THR A 25 8.28 -1.21 5.83
C THR A 25 8.31 -2.34 4.81
N THR A 26 8.96 -2.15 3.65
CA THR A 26 9.06 -3.21 2.63
C THR A 26 9.88 -4.41 3.09
N GLU A 27 10.96 -4.22 3.87
CA GLU A 27 11.75 -5.34 4.40
C GLU A 27 11.03 -6.07 5.54
N LEU A 28 10.23 -5.35 6.34
CA LEU A 28 9.33 -5.94 7.34
C LEU A 28 8.19 -6.73 6.68
N GLU A 29 7.59 -6.22 5.62
CA GLU A 29 6.56 -6.93 4.84
C GLU A 29 7.13 -8.20 4.15
N LYS A 30 8.41 -8.20 3.77
CA LYS A 30 9.08 -9.41 3.26
C LYS A 30 9.35 -10.46 4.33
N THR A 31 9.57 -10.05 5.57
CA THR A 31 9.88 -10.97 6.68
C THR A 31 8.61 -11.50 7.36
N PHE A 32 7.53 -10.71 7.34
CA PHE A 32 6.19 -11.15 7.71
C PHE A 32 5.42 -11.58 6.46
N MET A 33 5.62 -12.84 6.03
CA MET A 33 4.78 -13.50 5.03
C MET A 33 3.38 -13.73 5.62
N CYS A 34 2.53 -12.72 5.58
CA CYS A 34 1.11 -12.86 5.90
C CYS A 34 0.39 -13.29 4.62
N GLN A 35 -0.02 -14.56 4.55
CA GLN A 35 -0.90 -15.02 3.48
C GLN A 35 -2.27 -14.35 3.68
N ILE A 36 -2.68 -13.55 2.71
CA ILE A 36 -3.94 -12.81 2.71
C ILE A 36 -4.79 -13.36 1.58
N THR A 37 -6.01 -13.78 1.87
CA THR A 37 -6.94 -14.26 0.85
C THR A 37 -8.06 -13.25 0.64
N CYS A 38 -8.32 -12.89 -0.62
CA CYS A 38 -9.55 -12.19 -0.97
C CYS A 38 -10.67 -13.23 -1.17
N GLU A 39 -11.60 -13.31 -0.23
CA GLU A 39 -12.71 -14.29 -0.30
C GLU A 39 -13.67 -14.04 -1.47
N LEU A 40 -13.81 -12.79 -1.91
CA LEU A 40 -14.65 -12.45 -3.05
C LEU A 40 -14.05 -12.99 -4.36
N CYS A 41 -12.74 -12.84 -4.52
CA CYS A 41 -12.04 -13.24 -5.74
C CYS A 41 -11.38 -14.63 -5.65
N TYR A 42 -11.45 -15.28 -4.48
CA TYR A 42 -10.73 -16.52 -4.15
C TYR A 42 -9.26 -16.48 -4.57
N MET A 43 -8.59 -15.36 -4.29
CA MET A 43 -7.21 -15.09 -4.69
C MET A 43 -6.33 -14.92 -3.45
N ASP A 44 -5.25 -15.70 -3.41
CA ASP A 44 -4.21 -15.58 -2.39
C ASP A 44 -3.18 -14.52 -2.78
N LEU A 45 -2.79 -13.72 -1.79
CA LEU A 45 -1.90 -12.60 -1.90
C LEU A 45 -0.85 -12.72 -0.81
N ASN A 46 0.40 -12.52 -1.18
CA ASN A 46 1.54 -12.74 -0.28
C ASN A 46 1.92 -11.49 0.52
N TYR A 47 1.43 -10.32 0.09
CA TYR A 47 1.78 -9.02 0.66
C TYR A 47 0.56 -8.12 0.79
N THR A 48 0.57 -7.28 1.81
CA THR A 48 -0.38 -6.19 2.03
C THR A 48 -0.44 -5.24 0.84
N SER A 49 0.70 -4.93 0.21
CA SER A 49 0.77 -4.11 -1.01
C SER A 49 -0.06 -4.69 -2.14
N ASP A 50 0.01 -6.01 -2.33
CA ASP A 50 -0.69 -6.73 -3.39
C ASP A 50 -2.20 -6.74 -3.13
N LEU A 51 -2.61 -6.84 -1.86
CA LEU A 51 -4.00 -6.62 -1.44
C LEU A 51 -4.50 -5.24 -1.84
N PHE A 52 -3.76 -4.17 -1.55
CA PHE A 52 -4.21 -2.82 -1.91
C PHE A 52 -4.35 -2.63 -3.43
N ILE A 53 -3.42 -3.19 -4.21
CA ILE A 53 -3.49 -3.16 -5.67
C ILE A 53 -4.69 -3.99 -6.15
N HIS A 54 -4.87 -5.19 -5.61
CA HIS A 54 -5.97 -6.09 -5.92
C HIS A 54 -7.34 -5.44 -5.67
N LEU A 55 -7.56 -4.87 -4.48
CA LEU A 55 -8.81 -4.19 -4.11
C LEU A 55 -9.10 -2.98 -5.01
N SER A 56 -8.06 -2.35 -5.54
CA SER A 56 -8.18 -1.23 -6.47
C SER A 56 -8.44 -1.65 -7.92
N SER A 57 -8.27 -2.93 -8.26
CA SER A 57 -8.42 -3.45 -9.62
C SER A 57 -9.87 -3.33 -10.13
N SER A 58 -10.01 -3.15 -11.45
CA SER A 58 -11.32 -3.12 -12.11
C SER A 58 -12.08 -4.42 -11.94
N GLN A 59 -11.38 -5.56 -11.97
CA GLN A 59 -11.95 -6.89 -11.77
C GLN A 59 -12.62 -7.01 -10.40
N HIS A 60 -11.90 -6.66 -9.33
CA HIS A 60 -12.43 -6.72 -7.97
C HIS A 60 -13.66 -5.81 -7.81
N ARG A 61 -13.56 -4.57 -8.31
CA ARG A 61 -14.66 -3.59 -8.23
C ARG A 61 -15.91 -4.02 -9.00
N GLU A 62 -15.73 -4.65 -10.15
CA GLU A 62 -16.85 -5.15 -10.95
C GLU A 62 -17.57 -6.30 -10.25
N LEU A 63 -16.81 -7.24 -9.68
CA LEU A 63 -17.38 -8.34 -8.91
C LEU A 63 -18.19 -7.83 -7.70
N VAL A 64 -17.65 -6.85 -6.97
CA VAL A 64 -18.37 -6.19 -5.85
C VAL A 64 -19.69 -5.57 -6.33
N ARG A 65 -19.70 -4.88 -7.47
CA ARG A 65 -20.93 -4.30 -8.04
C ARG A 65 -21.96 -5.37 -8.41
N GLN A 66 -21.53 -6.47 -9.03
CA GLN A 66 -22.42 -7.56 -9.41
C GLN A 66 -23.08 -8.19 -8.19
N LEU A 67 -22.32 -8.40 -7.11
CA LEU A 67 -22.86 -8.93 -5.85
C LEU A 67 -23.83 -7.94 -5.18
N GLN A 68 -23.57 -6.63 -5.25
CA GLN A 68 -24.49 -5.62 -4.73
C GLN A 68 -25.82 -5.57 -5.50
N LEU A 69 -25.80 -5.84 -6.81
CA LEU A 69 -27.00 -5.87 -7.64
C LEU A 69 -27.89 -7.10 -7.40
N ILE A 70 -27.34 -8.20 -6.87
CA ILE A 70 -28.08 -9.43 -6.58
C ILE A 70 -28.90 -9.33 -5.27
N HIS A 71 -28.58 -8.38 -4.39
CA HIS A 71 -29.27 -8.16 -3.12
C HIS A 71 -30.36 -7.07 -3.17
N LEU A 72 -30.74 -6.61 -4.37
CA LEU A 72 -31.85 -5.67 -4.61
C LEU A 72 -33.00 -6.38 -5.32
#